data_AF-A0A6L5GH18-F1
#
_entry.id   AF-A0A6L5GH18-F1
#
_cell.length_a   1.000
_cell.length_b   1.000
_cell.length_c   1.000
_cell.angle_alpha   90.00
_cell.angle_beta   90.00
_cell.angle_gamma   90.00
#
_symmetry.space_group_name_H-M   'P 1'
#
loop_
_entity.id
_entity.type
_entity.pdbx_description
1 polymer ?
#
loop_
_entity_poly.entity_id
_entity_poly.type
_entity_poly.pdbx_seq_one_letter_code
_entity_poly.pdbx_strand_id
1 'polypeptide(L)'
;MQQDPRSAAASGKDFPYRMQTLCYIEVHKDGRVTHGRDNGTYERARSGESTLYAVWPGNYRSDLFIIDDLDEYAGAFGIIHDQERTGLADHVHDVKWQRSSIEDKPRAQYTWIEVELLCGCTVKDLDTFAAQMNKQKGWNVATSGGWGSSGMPGGKQTYSFRVRRKSLES
;
A
#
# COMPACT_ATOMS: atom_id res chain seq x y z
N MET A 1 5.63 29.51 23.22
CA MET A 1 5.49 28.03 23.27
C MET A 1 5.48 27.55 21.84
N GLN A 2 6.56 26.92 21.39
CA GLN A 2 6.61 26.25 20.09
C GLN A 2 5.82 24.95 20.27
N GLN A 3 4.63 24.87 19.69
CA GLN A 3 3.89 23.61 19.69
C GLN A 3 4.49 22.72 18.62
N ASP A 4 4.87 21.50 19.00
CA ASP A 4 5.30 20.50 18.03
C ASP A 4 4.13 20.18 17.09
N PRO A 5 4.42 19.98 15.78
CA PRO A 5 3.40 19.62 14.82
C PRO A 5 2.74 18.29 15.20
N ARG A 6 1.41 18.22 15.10
CA ARG A 6 0.65 17.01 15.41
C ARG A 6 0.79 15.98 14.28
N SER A 7 0.73 14.69 14.60
CA SER A 7 0.72 13.64 13.59
C SER A 7 -0.64 13.57 12.88
N ALA A 8 -0.63 13.52 11.55
CA ALA A 8 -1.83 13.30 10.76
C ALA A 8 -2.31 11.84 10.92
N ALA A 9 -1.40 10.87 10.91
CA ALA A 9 -1.70 9.46 11.16
C ALA A 9 -2.35 9.22 12.54
N ALA A 10 -1.86 9.89 13.58
CA ALA A 10 -2.39 9.80 14.94
C ALA A 10 -3.78 10.44 15.09
N SER A 11 -4.19 11.28 14.12
CA SER A 11 -5.55 11.81 14.04
C SER A 11 -6.54 10.79 13.45
N GLY A 12 -6.05 9.62 13.03
CA GLY A 12 -6.86 8.51 12.54
C GLY A 12 -7.62 8.86 11.26
N LYS A 13 -8.83 8.28 11.10
CA LYS A 13 -9.68 8.48 9.91
C LYS A 13 -10.25 9.90 9.78
N ASP A 14 -9.99 10.77 10.74
CA ASP A 14 -10.62 12.09 10.83
C ASP A 14 -9.78 13.20 10.20
N PHE A 15 -8.52 12.93 9.81
CA PHE A 15 -7.73 13.96 9.16
C PHE A 15 -8.27 14.25 7.74
N PRO A 16 -8.74 15.48 7.45
CA PRO A 16 -9.53 15.72 6.26
C PRO A 16 -8.64 16.11 5.08
N TYR A 17 -7.87 15.14 4.56
CA TYR A 17 -6.88 15.37 3.51
C TYR A 17 -7.39 16.19 2.31
N ARG A 18 -8.66 16.00 1.94
CA ARG A 18 -9.30 16.63 0.78
C ARG A 18 -10.02 17.96 1.06
N MET A 19 -9.97 18.46 2.30
CA MET A 19 -10.65 19.70 2.64
C MET A 19 -10.06 20.86 1.83
N GLN A 20 -10.90 21.65 1.18
CA GLN A 20 -10.45 22.74 0.31
C GLN A 20 -9.64 23.79 1.06
N THR A 21 -9.95 24.00 2.33
CA THR A 21 -9.29 24.96 3.22
C THR A 21 -8.01 24.44 3.86
N LEU A 22 -7.66 23.16 3.66
CA LEU A 22 -6.38 22.63 4.11
C LEU A 22 -5.24 23.17 3.23
N CYS A 23 -4.17 23.67 3.84
CA CYS A 23 -2.98 24.15 3.14
C CYS A 23 -1.80 23.20 3.38
N TYR A 24 -1.18 22.70 2.31
CA TYR A 24 -0.01 21.82 2.40
C TYR A 24 1.27 22.62 2.22
N ILE A 25 2.21 22.39 3.12
CA ILE A 25 3.50 23.07 3.20
C ILE A 25 4.59 22.01 3.16
N GLU A 26 5.49 22.12 2.19
CA GLU A 26 6.67 21.29 2.06
C GLU A 26 7.88 22.06 2.57
N VAL A 27 8.63 21.47 3.49
CA VAL A 27 9.87 22.02 4.03
C VAL A 27 11.04 21.17 3.59
N HIS A 28 11.93 21.74 2.80
CA HIS A 28 13.12 21.06 2.26
C HIS A 28 14.23 21.05 3.31
N LYS A 29 15.18 20.10 3.18
CA LYS A 29 16.36 20.01 4.06
C LYS A 29 17.21 21.29 4.12
N ASP A 30 17.21 22.08 3.06
CA ASP A 30 17.92 23.37 2.97
C ASP A 30 17.15 24.53 3.63
N GLY A 31 16.01 24.26 4.25
CA GLY A 31 15.15 25.26 4.91
C GLY A 31 14.22 26.00 3.95
N ARG A 32 14.25 25.69 2.64
CA ARG A 32 13.30 26.26 1.69
C ARG A 32 11.89 25.74 1.98
N VAL A 33 10.92 26.65 1.93
CA VAL A 33 9.50 26.34 2.13
C VAL A 33 8.76 26.51 0.82
N THR A 34 8.06 25.47 0.39
CA THR A 34 7.22 25.47 -0.83
C THR A 34 5.81 25.03 -0.50
N HIS A 35 4.84 25.39 -1.34
CA HIS A 35 3.48 24.84 -1.26
C HIS A 35 3.31 23.85 -2.40
N GLY A 36 2.84 22.64 -2.12
CA GLY A 36 2.73 21.59 -3.13
C GLY A 36 1.76 20.49 -2.72
N ARG A 37 0.96 20.05 -3.69
CA ARG A 37 0.04 18.90 -3.58
C ARG A 37 0.25 17.91 -4.72
N ASP A 38 1.46 17.90 -5.28
CA ASP A 38 1.78 17.19 -6.51
C ASP A 38 2.66 15.96 -6.26
N ASN A 39 2.86 15.17 -7.31
CA ASN A 39 3.68 13.97 -7.26
C ASN A 39 5.14 14.24 -6.90
N GLY A 40 5.68 15.39 -7.31
CA GLY A 40 7.03 15.77 -6.93
C GLY A 40 7.17 15.98 -5.42
N THR A 41 6.19 16.63 -4.79
CA THR A 41 6.17 16.82 -3.33
C THR A 41 6.07 15.48 -2.59
N TYR A 42 5.25 14.54 -3.07
CA TYR A 42 5.19 13.20 -2.49
C TYR A 42 6.53 12.45 -2.57
N GLU A 43 7.16 12.39 -3.74
CA GLU A 43 8.42 11.65 -3.91
C GLU A 43 9.57 12.24 -3.08
N ARG A 44 9.64 13.57 -2.97
CA ARG A 44 10.63 14.23 -2.11
C ARG A 44 10.38 13.96 -0.63
N ALA A 45 9.12 13.96 -0.19
CA ALA A 45 8.77 13.60 1.17
C ALA A 45 9.11 12.13 1.47
N ARG A 46 8.80 11.22 0.54
CA ARG A 46 9.05 9.77 0.66
C ARG A 46 10.53 9.42 0.69
N SER A 47 11.35 10.10 -0.12
CA SER A 47 12.82 9.95 -0.13
C SER A 47 13.50 10.67 1.05
N GLY A 48 12.73 11.40 1.86
CA GLY A 48 13.23 12.20 2.97
C GLY A 48 14.03 13.43 2.52
N GLU A 49 13.89 13.88 1.28
CA GLU A 49 14.47 15.15 0.79
C GLU A 49 13.72 16.38 1.34
N SER A 50 12.44 16.19 1.68
CA SER A 50 11.60 17.19 2.32
C SER A 50 10.68 16.56 3.38
N THR A 51 10.06 17.40 4.20
CA THR A 51 9.01 17.02 5.15
C THR A 51 7.73 17.74 4.75
N LEU A 52 6.63 16.99 4.70
CA LEU A 52 5.33 17.51 4.33
C LEU A 52 4.49 17.80 5.58
N TYR A 53 3.86 18.98 5.60
CA TYR A 53 2.95 19.43 6.64
C TYR A 53 1.62 19.86 6.04
N ALA A 54 0.58 19.87 6.88
CA ALA A 54 -0.72 20.42 6.57
C ALA A 54 -1.20 21.36 7.67
N VAL A 55 -1.73 22.50 7.27
CA VAL A 55 -2.41 23.45 8.16
C VAL A 55 -3.90 23.17 8.06
N TRP A 56 -4.47 22.64 9.14
CA TRP A 56 -5.91 22.39 9.24
C TRP A 56 -6.58 23.55 10.00
N PRO A 57 -7.45 24.33 9.34
CA PRO A 57 -8.24 25.35 10.03
C PRO A 57 -9.34 24.68 10.86
N GLY A 58 -9.15 24.63 12.18
CA GLY A 58 -10.22 24.30 13.11
C GLY A 58 -11.17 25.49 13.31
N ASN A 59 -12.25 25.29 14.09
CA ASN A 59 -13.27 26.33 14.32
C ASN A 59 -12.76 27.58 15.06
N TYR A 60 -11.64 27.49 15.78
CA TYR A 60 -11.09 28.58 16.61
C TYR A 60 -9.61 28.88 16.37
N ARG A 61 -8.83 27.91 15.89
CA ARG A 61 -7.40 28.06 15.56
C ARG A 61 -6.99 27.11 14.45
N SER A 62 -5.94 27.47 13.71
CA SER A 62 -5.29 26.56 12.79
C SER A 62 -4.26 25.73 13.55
N ASP A 63 -4.24 24.42 13.31
CA ASP A 63 -3.25 23.51 13.87
C ASP A 63 -2.34 23.02 12.73
N LEU A 64 -1.05 22.87 13.01
CA LEU A 64 -0.06 22.32 12.07
C LEU A 64 0.08 20.82 12.31
N PHE A 65 -0.03 20.06 11.22
CA PHE A 65 0.14 18.61 11.22
C PHE A 65 1.32 18.21 10.36
N ILE A 66 2.13 17.26 10.82
CA ILE A 66 3.07 16.53 9.98
C ILE A 66 2.29 15.44 9.24
N ILE A 67 2.54 15.31 7.94
CA ILE A 67 2.00 14.23 7.12
C ILE A 67 2.98 13.06 7.21
N ASP A 68 2.78 12.22 8.21
CA ASP A 68 3.59 11.03 8.49
C ASP A 68 2.99 9.74 7.93
N ASP A 69 1.79 9.82 7.35
CA ASP A 69 1.09 8.81 6.55
C ASP A 69 1.01 9.22 5.08
N LEU A 70 2.17 9.28 4.44
CA LEU A 70 2.32 9.70 3.04
C LEU A 70 1.41 8.92 2.06
N ASP A 71 1.04 7.68 2.40
CA ASP A 71 0.13 6.84 1.60
C ASP A 71 -1.32 7.35 1.60
N GLU A 72 -1.84 7.81 2.75
CA GLU A 72 -3.18 8.39 2.86
C GLU A 72 -3.25 9.74 2.14
N TYR A 73 -2.21 10.56 2.31
CA TYR A 73 -2.04 11.79 1.55
C TYR A 73 -2.05 11.53 0.04
N ALA A 74 -1.24 10.59 -0.42
CA ALA A 74 -1.13 10.30 -1.84
C ALA A 74 -2.42 9.71 -2.43
N GLY A 75 -3.12 8.87 -1.65
CA GLY A 75 -4.44 8.37 -1.99
C GLY A 75 -5.50 9.48 -2.08
N ALA A 76 -5.46 10.47 -1.17
CA ALA A 76 -6.40 11.59 -1.17
C ALA A 76 -6.25 12.49 -2.40
N PHE A 77 -5.03 12.75 -2.84
CA PHE A 77 -4.77 13.63 -3.98
C PHE A 77 -4.68 12.90 -5.32
N GLY A 78 -4.81 11.58 -5.35
CA GLY A 78 -4.57 10.81 -6.57
C GLY A 78 -3.15 11.03 -7.10
N ILE A 79 -2.22 11.38 -6.21
CA ILE A 79 -0.78 11.42 -6.52
C ILE A 79 -0.30 9.99 -6.69
N ILE A 80 -0.75 9.12 -5.77
CA ILE A 80 -0.97 7.71 -6.07
C ILE A 80 -2.38 7.61 -6.67
N HIS A 81 -2.45 7.74 -8.00
CA HIS A 81 -3.55 7.19 -8.78
C HIS A 81 -3.13 5.86 -9.38
N ASP A 82 -2.80 4.91 -8.50
CA ASP A 82 -2.39 3.59 -8.90
C ASP A 82 -3.62 2.71 -9.16
N GLN A 83 -3.96 2.51 -10.42
CA GLN A 83 -4.81 1.37 -10.81
C GLN A 83 -4.20 0.06 -10.26
N GLU A 84 -2.89 0.02 -10.25
CA GLU A 84 -1.90 -0.82 -9.52
C GLU A 84 -2.22 -1.13 -8.04
N ARG A 85 -2.79 -0.20 -7.25
CA ARG A 85 -3.21 -0.38 -5.83
C ARG A 85 -4.64 -0.89 -5.72
N THR A 86 -5.43 -0.74 -6.78
CA THR A 86 -6.80 -1.26 -6.90
C THR A 86 -6.88 -2.56 -7.70
N GLY A 87 -5.76 -3.09 -8.18
CA GLY A 87 -5.65 -4.30 -8.98
C GLY A 87 -4.27 -4.37 -9.63
N LEU A 88 -3.35 -5.05 -8.94
CA LEU A 88 -2.09 -5.63 -9.42
C LEU A 88 -1.29 -4.82 -10.45
N ALA A 89 -0.54 -3.88 -9.87
CA ALA A 89 0.60 -3.20 -10.44
C ALA A 89 1.63 -4.09 -11.14
N ASP A 90 2.11 -3.71 -12.31
CA ASP A 90 3.14 -4.41 -13.09
C ASP A 90 4.56 -4.17 -12.51
N HIS A 91 4.68 -4.30 -11.20
CA HIS A 91 5.92 -4.24 -10.41
C HIS A 91 6.28 -5.62 -9.86
N VAL A 92 7.51 -5.79 -9.36
CA VAL A 92 7.94 -7.05 -8.75
C VAL A 92 7.36 -7.19 -7.34
N HIS A 93 6.54 -8.22 -7.12
CA HIS A 93 5.94 -8.53 -5.83
C HIS A 93 6.98 -9.08 -4.85
N ASP A 94 7.12 -8.39 -3.71
CA ASP A 94 7.74 -8.98 -2.54
C ASP A 94 6.69 -9.80 -1.77
N VAL A 95 6.96 -11.09 -1.60
CA VAL A 95 5.98 -12.06 -1.07
C VAL A 95 6.60 -12.94 0.00
N LYS A 96 5.84 -13.14 1.08
CA LYS A 96 6.07 -14.24 2.02
C LYS A 96 5.02 -15.31 1.78
N TRP A 97 5.42 -16.58 1.68
CA TRP A 97 4.47 -17.65 1.46
C TRP A 97 4.80 -18.91 2.26
N GLN A 98 3.77 -19.74 2.49
CA GLN A 98 3.89 -21.06 3.09
C GLN A 98 2.88 -22.03 2.47
N ARG A 99 3.13 -23.33 2.59
CA ARG A 99 2.11 -24.34 2.24
C ARG A 99 0.98 -24.26 3.27
N SER A 100 -0.27 -24.29 2.81
CA SER A 100 -1.41 -24.24 3.73
C SER A 100 -1.46 -25.51 4.58
N SER A 101 -1.78 -25.37 5.86
CA SER A 101 -1.97 -26.48 6.79
C SER A 101 -3.19 -27.35 6.49
N ILE A 102 -4.10 -26.85 5.63
CA ILE A 102 -5.32 -27.52 5.20
C ILE A 102 -5.07 -28.47 4.00
N GLU A 103 -3.85 -28.48 3.44
CA GLU A 103 -3.50 -29.38 2.32
C GLU A 103 -3.48 -30.86 2.77
N ASP A 104 -4.46 -31.63 2.30
CA ASP A 104 -4.68 -33.03 2.67
C ASP A 104 -4.07 -34.06 1.68
N LYS A 105 -3.64 -33.61 0.49
CA LYS A 105 -3.23 -34.48 -0.63
C LYS A 105 -1.78 -34.25 -1.06
N PRO A 106 -0.80 -34.85 -0.37
CA PRO A 106 0.63 -34.61 -0.63
C PRO A 106 1.10 -34.99 -2.04
N ARG A 107 0.36 -35.85 -2.76
CA ARG A 107 0.67 -36.30 -4.12
C ARG A 107 -0.08 -35.56 -5.22
N ALA A 108 -0.94 -34.60 -4.90
CA ALA A 108 -1.68 -33.84 -5.90
C ALA A 108 -0.74 -32.95 -6.71
N GLN A 109 -0.99 -32.79 -8.01
CA GLN A 109 -0.20 -31.92 -8.90
C GLN A 109 -0.19 -30.44 -8.44
N TYR A 110 -1.29 -30.02 -7.81
CA TYR A 110 -1.48 -28.69 -7.26
C TYR A 110 -1.58 -28.76 -5.74
N THR A 111 -1.12 -27.71 -5.07
CA THR A 111 -1.18 -27.55 -3.60
C THR A 111 -1.75 -26.19 -3.26
N TRP A 112 -2.41 -26.09 -2.10
CA TRP A 112 -2.76 -24.83 -1.50
C TRP A 112 -1.55 -24.18 -0.84
N ILE A 113 -1.39 -22.88 -1.09
CA ILE A 113 -0.43 -22.01 -0.41
C ILE A 113 -1.15 -20.81 0.19
N GLU A 114 -0.54 -20.25 1.23
CA GLU A 114 -0.89 -18.97 1.81
C GLU A 114 0.19 -17.97 1.42
N VAL A 115 -0.21 -16.80 0.93
CA VAL A 115 0.67 -15.75 0.42
C VAL A 115 0.33 -14.43 1.08
N GLU A 116 1.36 -13.71 1.49
CA GLU A 116 1.30 -12.35 2.04
C GLU A 116 2.08 -11.43 1.10
N LEU A 117 1.45 -10.36 0.63
CA LEU A 117 2.06 -9.35 -0.24
C LEU A 117 2.70 -8.25 0.63
N LEU A 118 4.03 -8.28 0.76
CA LEU A 118 4.78 -7.32 1.57
C LEU A 118 4.91 -5.95 0.90
N CYS A 119 4.70 -5.90 -0.42
CA CYS A 119 4.61 -4.66 -1.21
C CYS A 119 3.32 -3.86 -0.98
N GLY A 120 2.42 -4.30 -0.10
CA GLY A 120 1.15 -3.62 0.17
C GLY A 120 0.06 -3.83 -0.89
N CYS A 121 0.30 -4.68 -1.89
CA CYS A 121 -0.66 -4.97 -2.94
C CYS A 121 -1.87 -5.78 -2.44
N THR A 122 -3.00 -5.57 -3.11
CA THR A 122 -4.22 -6.35 -2.90
C THR A 122 -4.56 -7.12 -4.17
N VAL A 123 -4.76 -8.42 -4.04
CA VAL A 123 -5.27 -9.23 -5.16
C VAL A 123 -6.74 -8.90 -5.34
N LYS A 124 -7.12 -8.53 -6.56
CA LYS A 124 -8.53 -8.33 -6.96
C LYS A 124 -8.92 -9.13 -8.19
N ASP A 125 -7.93 -9.48 -9.00
CA ASP A 125 -8.06 -10.27 -10.21
C ASP A 125 -7.05 -11.42 -10.17
N LEU A 126 -7.56 -12.65 -10.21
CA LEU A 126 -6.73 -13.85 -10.07
C LEU A 126 -5.89 -14.10 -11.32
N ASP A 127 -6.40 -13.78 -12.51
CA ASP A 127 -5.70 -14.00 -13.77
C ASP A 127 -4.47 -13.08 -13.88
N THR A 128 -4.63 -11.81 -13.52
CA THR A 128 -3.54 -10.82 -13.46
C THR A 128 -2.49 -11.26 -12.45
N PHE A 129 -2.91 -11.70 -11.26
CA PHE A 129 -1.98 -12.20 -10.23
C PHE A 129 -1.20 -13.41 -10.75
N ALA A 130 -1.89 -14.37 -11.37
CA ALA A 130 -1.27 -15.57 -11.91
C ALA A 130 -0.24 -15.24 -13.00
N ALA A 131 -0.56 -14.31 -13.91
CA ALA A 131 0.36 -13.88 -14.96
C ALA A 131 1.61 -13.22 -14.39
N GLN A 132 1.45 -12.35 -13.39
CA GLN A 132 2.58 -11.67 -12.73
C GLN A 132 3.45 -12.65 -11.95
N MET A 133 2.86 -13.55 -11.16
CA MET A 133 3.63 -14.55 -10.41
C MET A 133 4.32 -15.56 -11.33
N ASN A 134 3.74 -15.85 -12.49
CA ASN A 134 4.41 -16.63 -13.51
C ASN A 134 5.64 -15.92 -14.08
N LYS A 135 5.50 -14.64 -14.44
CA LYS A 135 6.60 -13.82 -14.99
C LYS A 135 7.71 -13.58 -13.97
N GLN A 136 7.36 -13.36 -12.70
CA GLN A 136 8.31 -12.91 -11.68
C GLN A 136 8.96 -14.05 -10.88
N LYS A 137 8.21 -15.12 -10.61
CA LYS A 137 8.64 -16.24 -9.77
C LYS A 137 8.57 -17.60 -10.47
N GLY A 138 8.11 -17.65 -11.73
CA GLY A 138 7.86 -18.91 -12.45
C GLY A 138 6.65 -19.69 -11.94
N TRP A 139 5.85 -19.13 -11.03
CA TRP A 139 4.74 -19.85 -10.41
C TRP A 139 3.61 -20.09 -11.40
N ASN A 140 3.03 -21.28 -11.36
CA ASN A 140 1.84 -21.62 -12.14
C ASN A 140 0.64 -21.68 -11.19
N VAL A 141 0.03 -20.51 -10.99
CA VAL A 141 -1.18 -20.34 -10.17
C VAL A 141 -2.40 -20.79 -10.99
N ALA A 142 -3.26 -21.60 -10.40
CA ALA A 142 -4.48 -22.05 -11.05
C ALA A 142 -5.53 -20.95 -11.01
N THR A 143 -5.96 -20.47 -12.18
CA THR A 143 -6.98 -19.42 -12.30
C THR A 143 -8.40 -19.95 -12.41
N SER A 144 -8.55 -21.24 -12.75
CA SER A 144 -9.85 -21.92 -12.82
C SER A 144 -10.39 -22.38 -11.46
N GLY A 145 -9.60 -22.23 -10.39
CA GLY A 145 -10.01 -22.51 -9.01
C GLY A 145 -10.42 -21.25 -8.27
N GLY A 146 -11.22 -21.39 -7.20
CA GLY A 146 -11.45 -20.30 -6.27
C GLY A 146 -10.17 -19.93 -5.52
N TRP A 147 -10.04 -18.65 -5.16
CA TRP A 147 -9.01 -18.13 -4.26
C TRP A 147 -9.68 -17.49 -3.05
N GLY A 148 -8.97 -17.44 -1.93
CA GLY A 148 -9.46 -16.84 -0.69
C GLY A 148 -8.60 -15.67 -0.27
N SER A 149 -9.19 -14.78 0.51
CA SER A 149 -8.49 -13.73 1.23
C SER A 149 -8.96 -13.71 2.67
N SER A 150 -8.05 -13.60 3.62
CA SER A 150 -8.34 -13.41 5.03
C SER A 150 -7.48 -12.28 5.60
N GLY A 151 -8.06 -11.50 6.49
CA GLY A 151 -7.40 -10.43 7.22
C GLY A 151 -8.33 -9.25 7.50
N MET A 152 -7.82 -8.31 8.30
CA MET A 152 -8.58 -7.17 8.79
C MET A 152 -8.40 -5.98 7.84
N PRO A 153 -9.43 -5.12 7.63
CA PRO A 153 -9.27 -3.87 6.91
C PRO A 153 -8.15 -3.02 7.53
N GLY A 154 -7.12 -2.66 6.75
CA GLY A 154 -5.95 -1.92 7.23
C GLY A 154 -4.90 -2.76 7.97
N GLY A 155 -5.09 -4.08 8.03
CA GLY A 155 -4.14 -5.04 8.60
C GLY A 155 -3.48 -5.91 7.53
N LYS A 156 -2.66 -6.85 8.00
CA LYS A 156 -1.99 -7.84 7.16
C LYS A 156 -3.01 -8.74 6.45
N GLN A 157 -2.96 -8.76 5.12
CA GLN A 157 -3.82 -9.60 4.29
C GLN A 157 -3.07 -10.87 3.88
N THR A 158 -3.72 -12.01 4.07
CA THR A 158 -3.25 -13.32 3.63
C THR A 158 -4.18 -13.86 2.55
N TYR A 159 -3.61 -14.39 1.48
CA TYR A 159 -4.34 -14.94 0.36
C TYR A 159 -4.09 -16.43 0.22
N SER A 160 -5.13 -17.20 -0.08
CA SER A 160 -5.02 -18.64 -0.36
C SER A 160 -5.21 -18.92 -1.85
N PHE A 161 -4.20 -19.56 -2.45
CA PHE A 161 -4.20 -19.93 -3.86
C PHE A 161 -3.82 -21.38 -4.06
N ARG A 162 -4.26 -21.92 -5.19
CA ARG A 162 -3.82 -23.23 -5.66
C ARG A 162 -2.71 -23.04 -6.70
N VAL A 163 -1.55 -23.64 -6.44
CA VAL A 163 -0.35 -23.49 -7.30
C VAL A 163 0.22 -24.86 -7.65
N ARG A 164 0.76 -25.01 -8.87
CA ARG A 164 1.41 -26.26 -9.30
C ARG A 164 2.63 -26.51 -8.42
N ARG A 165 2.70 -27.66 -7.74
CA ARG A 165 3.76 -27.95 -6.75
C ARG A 165 5.17 -27.71 -7.31
N LYS A 166 5.42 -28.24 -8.50
CA LYS A 166 6.72 -28.13 -9.19
C LYS A 166 7.15 -26.71 -9.50
N SER A 167 6.23 -25.74 -9.62
CA SER A 167 6.61 -24.36 -9.93
C SER A 167 7.05 -23.56 -8.70
N LEU A 168 6.82 -24.07 -7.48
CA LEU A 168 7.24 -23.43 -6.23
C LEU A 168 8.70 -23.74 -5.85
N GLU A 169 9.33 -24.69 -6.54
CA GLU A 169 10.71 -25.16 -6.31
C GLU A 169 11.70 -24.52 -7.32
N SER A 170 11.20 -23.64 -8.19
CA SER A 170 11.95 -22.99 -9.27
C SER A 170 12.68 -21.74 -8.81
#